data_AF-A0A816HQT7-F1
#
_entry.id   AF-A0A816HQT7-F1
#
_cell.length_a   1.000
_cell.length_b   1.000
_cell.length_c   1.000
_cell.angle_alpha   90.00
_cell.angle_beta   90.00
_cell.angle_gamma   90.00
#
_symmetry.space_group_name_H-M   'P 1'
#
loop_
_entity.id
_entity.type
_entity.pdbx_description
1 polymer ?
#
loop_
_entity_poly.entity_id
_entity_poly.type
_entity_poly.pdbx_seq_one_letter_code
_entity_poly.pdbx_strand_id
1 'polypeptide(L)'
;MNGTSMASPNAAGCVALLLSALKQEQIEYNPSLIRRALMNTAQKIDDEFSIGAGLLQIHKALDYIRSLAKPSLISKMQFDITGGQGRGIYLRNFDHVQTSSGDMRLTIKSKYLAKSINQPITYD
;
A
#
# COMPACT_ATOMS: atom_id res chain seq x y z
N MET A 1 7.24 -2.03 26.85
CA MET A 1 7.90 -1.90 25.53
C MET A 1 7.42 -3.09 24.69
N ASN A 2 6.31 -2.95 23.96
CA ASN A 2 5.64 -4.08 23.32
C ASN A 2 5.78 -3.93 21.80
N GLY A 3 6.39 -4.93 21.16
CA GLY A 3 7.37 -4.72 20.09
C GLY A 3 6.88 -4.90 18.66
N THR A 4 6.90 -3.78 17.92
CA THR A 4 7.25 -3.71 16.49
C THR A 4 8.70 -3.27 16.28
N SER A 5 9.48 -3.14 17.37
CA SER A 5 10.81 -2.53 17.42
C SER A 5 11.85 -3.18 16.50
N MET A 6 11.70 -4.47 16.17
CA MET A 6 12.56 -5.15 15.19
C MET A 6 11.88 -5.33 13.83
N ALA A 7 10.55 -5.50 13.78
CA ALA A 7 9.82 -5.67 12.52
C ALA A 7 9.76 -4.38 11.68
N SER A 8 9.58 -3.22 12.31
CA SER A 8 9.55 -1.92 11.63
C SER A 8 10.89 -1.57 10.95
N PRO A 9 12.05 -1.62 11.63
CA PRO A 9 13.33 -1.38 10.95
C PRO A 9 13.66 -2.44 9.90
N ASN A 10 13.25 -3.71 10.09
CA ASN A 10 13.37 -4.74 9.04
C ASN A 10 12.57 -4.36 7.78
N ALA A 11 11.29 -4.00 7.95
CA ALA A 11 10.45 -3.54 6.83
C ALA A 11 11.03 -2.29 6.15
N ALA A 12 11.55 -1.33 6.92
CA ALA A 12 12.20 -0.14 6.38
C ALA A 12 13.44 -0.49 5.53
N GLY A 13 14.31 -1.38 6.02
CA GLY A 13 15.48 -1.85 5.28
C GLY A 13 15.10 -2.60 4.00
N CYS A 14 14.10 -3.48 4.08
CA CYS A 14 13.55 -4.18 2.92
C CYS A 14 12.99 -3.21 1.86
N VAL A 15 12.26 -2.17 2.28
CA VAL A 15 11.77 -1.14 1.36
C VAL A 15 12.93 -0.33 0.77
N ALA A 16 13.96 -0.01 1.56
CA ALA A 16 15.15 0.67 1.03
C ALA A 16 15.81 -0.13 -0.09
N LEU A 17 15.93 -1.45 0.05
CA LEU A 17 16.45 -2.33 -1.01
C LEU A 17 15.57 -2.28 -2.27
N LEU A 18 14.24 -2.34 -2.12
CA LEU A 18 13.32 -2.20 -3.24
C LEU A 18 13.51 -0.87 -3.97
N LEU A 19 13.59 0.24 -3.23
CA LEU A 19 13.81 1.56 -3.82
C LEU A 19 15.16 1.67 -4.53
N SER A 20 16.21 1.09 -3.97
CA SER A 20 17.53 1.04 -4.60
C SER A 20 17.51 0.29 -5.94
N ALA A 21 16.83 -0.87 -5.99
CA ALA A 21 16.68 -1.64 -7.23
C ALA A 21 15.90 -0.85 -8.30
N LEU A 22 14.78 -0.21 -7.92
CA LEU A 22 13.99 0.61 -8.85
C LEU A 22 14.77 1.82 -9.38
N LYS A 23 15.58 2.45 -8.53
CA LYS A 23 16.49 3.53 -8.96
C LYS A 23 17.55 3.03 -9.94
N GLN A 24 18.17 1.88 -9.65
CA GLN A 24 19.17 1.27 -10.53
C GLN A 24 18.58 0.92 -11.91
N GLU A 25 17.34 0.44 -11.96
CA GLU A 25 16.63 0.11 -13.19
C GLU A 25 15.95 1.31 -13.88
N GLN A 26 16.09 2.53 -13.33
CA GLN A 26 15.44 3.74 -13.83
C GLN A 26 13.92 3.63 -13.94
N ILE A 27 13.29 2.82 -13.08
CA ILE A 27 11.84 2.65 -13.04
C ILE A 27 11.24 3.77 -12.21
N GLU A 28 10.30 4.54 -12.78
CA GLU A 28 9.53 5.54 -12.04
C GLU A 28 8.65 4.87 -10.97
N TYR A 29 8.67 5.43 -9.75
CA TYR A 29 7.81 4.97 -8.67
C TYR A 29 7.28 6.12 -7.82
N ASN A 30 6.20 5.84 -7.10
CA ASN A 30 5.57 6.73 -6.12
C ASN A 30 5.12 5.92 -4.88
N PRO A 31 4.79 6.57 -3.74
CA PRO A 31 4.47 5.85 -2.51
C PRO A 31 3.25 4.93 -2.65
N SER A 32 2.25 5.32 -3.46
CA SER A 32 1.05 4.50 -3.69
C SER A 32 1.37 3.24 -4.49
N LEU A 33 2.26 3.31 -5.49
CA LEU A 33 2.73 2.15 -6.24
C LEU A 33 3.52 1.20 -5.35
N ILE A 34 4.45 1.71 -4.53
CA ILE A 34 5.23 0.90 -3.59
C ILE A 34 4.30 0.18 -2.62
N ARG A 35 3.40 0.91 -1.95
CA ARG A 35 2.43 0.32 -1.02
C ARG A 35 1.59 -0.77 -1.69
N ARG A 36 1.11 -0.51 -2.92
CA ARG A 36 0.30 -1.47 -3.68
C ARG A 36 1.10 -2.74 -4.00
N ALA A 37 2.34 -2.61 -4.46
CA ALA A 37 3.20 -3.74 -4.77
C ALA A 37 3.44 -4.60 -3.51
N LEU A 38 3.77 -3.97 -2.38
CA LEU A 38 3.99 -4.68 -1.12
C LEU A 38 2.73 -5.42 -0.64
N MET A 39 1.57 -4.76 -0.66
CA MET A 39 0.31 -5.37 -0.22
C MET A 39 -0.14 -6.51 -1.13
N ASN A 40 0.03 -6.39 -2.45
CA ASN A 40 -0.43 -7.40 -3.41
C ASN A 40 0.50 -8.62 -3.51
N THR A 41 1.73 -8.51 -3.01
CA THR A 41 2.73 -9.59 -3.10
C THR A 41 3.06 -10.21 -1.75
N ALA A 42 2.54 -9.65 -0.67
CA ALA A 42 2.68 -10.20 0.66
C ALA A 42 2.18 -11.65 0.71
N GLN A 43 2.96 -12.51 1.37
CA GLN A 43 2.59 -13.89 1.57
C GLN A 43 1.58 -13.96 2.71
N LYS A 44 0.37 -14.42 2.41
CA LYS A 44 -0.66 -14.65 3.42
C LYS A 44 -0.18 -15.67 4.45
N ILE A 45 -0.45 -15.35 5.72
CA ILE A 45 -0.25 -16.22 6.88
C ILE A 45 -1.61 -16.36 7.54
N ASP A 46 -1.85 -17.52 8.15
CA ASP A 46 -3.09 -17.88 8.83
C ASP A 46 -3.22 -17.14 10.18
N ASP A 47 -3.47 -15.83 10.08
CA ASP A 47 -3.82 -14.89 11.16
C ASP A 47 -4.29 -13.57 10.52
N GLU A 48 -5.58 -13.50 10.21
CA GLU A 48 -6.14 -12.46 9.33
C GLU A 48 -6.15 -11.07 9.95
N PHE A 49 -6.27 -10.97 11.28
CA PHE A 49 -6.45 -9.69 11.95
C PHE A 49 -5.13 -9.09 12.47
N SER A 50 -4.10 -9.91 12.70
CA SER A 50 -2.84 -9.43 13.28
C SER A 50 -1.77 -9.10 12.23
N ILE A 51 -1.82 -9.72 11.05
CA ILE A 51 -0.73 -9.67 10.04
C ILE A 51 -1.07 -8.76 8.84
N GLY A 52 -2.32 -8.29 8.74
CA GLY A 52 -2.74 -7.41 7.65
C GLY A 52 -2.65 -8.08 6.29
N ALA A 53 -1.82 -7.56 5.37
CA ALA A 53 -1.67 -8.15 4.03
C ALA A 53 -0.85 -9.45 4.01
N GLY A 54 -0.07 -9.74 5.06
CA GLY A 54 0.84 -10.88 5.12
C GLY A 54 2.31 -10.51 5.28
N LEU A 55 3.19 -11.50 5.13
CA LEU A 55 4.63 -11.35 5.22
C LEU A 55 5.21 -10.68 3.97
N LEU A 56 6.13 -9.73 4.18
CA LEU A 56 6.78 -8.95 3.12
C LEU A 56 7.59 -9.81 2.14
N GLN A 57 7.40 -9.59 0.83
CA GLN A 57 8.09 -10.33 -0.24
C GLN A 57 8.74 -9.36 -1.24
N ILE A 58 9.95 -8.87 -0.94
CA ILE A 58 10.58 -7.80 -1.72
C ILE A 58 10.88 -8.17 -3.17
N HIS A 59 11.36 -9.39 -3.41
CA HIS A 59 11.62 -9.87 -4.77
C HIS A 59 10.34 -9.89 -5.60
N LYS A 60 9.23 -10.41 -5.04
CA LYS A 60 7.92 -10.42 -5.71
C LYS A 60 7.39 -9.00 -5.93
N ALA A 61 7.58 -8.09 -4.98
CA ALA A 61 7.17 -6.70 -5.13
C ALA A 61 7.92 -5.99 -6.27
N LEU A 62 9.22 -6.25 -6.43
CA LEU A 62 10.00 -5.74 -7.55
C LEU A 62 9.49 -6.30 -8.88
N ASP A 63 9.27 -7.62 -8.97
CA ASP A 63 8.75 -8.28 -10.17
C ASP A 63 7.33 -7.79 -10.52
N TYR A 64 6.49 -7.56 -9.50
CA TYR A 64 5.18 -6.95 -9.67
C TYR A 64 5.30 -5.56 -10.30
N ILE A 65 6.20 -4.70 -9.82
CA ILE A 65 6.41 -3.36 -10.40
C ILE A 65 6.97 -3.46 -11.83
N ARG A 66 7.92 -4.37 -12.09
CA ARG A 66 8.44 -4.63 -13.43
C ARG A 66 7.34 -5.06 -14.40
N SER A 67 6.41 -5.91 -13.96
CA SER A 67 5.27 -6.33 -14.78
C SER A 67 4.33 -5.17 -15.15
N LEU A 68 4.31 -4.12 -14.32
CA LEU A 68 3.54 -2.89 -14.53
C LEU A 68 4.30 -1.81 -15.32
N ALA A 69 5.54 -2.06 -15.78
CA ALA A 69 6.40 -1.06 -16.42
C ALA A 69 5.83 -0.45 -17.72
N LYS A 70 4.71 -0.98 -18.24
CA LYS A 70 3.87 -0.21 -19.17
C LYS A 70 3.11 0.86 -18.38
N PRO A 71 3.33 2.16 -18.62
CA PRO A 71 2.73 3.24 -17.83
C PRO A 71 1.21 3.19 -17.92
N SER A 72 0.58 2.48 -16.98
CA SER A 72 -0.86 2.48 -16.80
C SER A 72 -1.23 3.66 -15.91
N LEU A 73 -2.32 4.34 -16.23
CA LEU A 73 -2.84 5.47 -15.43
C LEU A 73 -2.96 5.10 -13.94
N ILE A 74 -3.31 3.84 -13.67
CA ILE A 74 -3.52 3.28 -12.33
C ILE A 74 -2.25 3.31 -11.47
N SER A 75 -1.05 3.15 -12.05
CA SER A 75 0.20 3.19 -11.28
C SER A 75 0.52 4.60 -10.76
N LYS A 76 -0.05 5.63 -11.38
CA LYS A 76 0.08 7.05 -10.98
C LYS A 76 -1.14 7.58 -10.23
N MET A 77 -2.08 6.71 -9.82
CA MET A 77 -3.26 7.09 -9.06
C MET A 77 -3.19 6.64 -7.59
N GLN A 78 -3.50 7.57 -6.70
CA GLN A 78 -3.89 7.31 -5.32
C GLN A 78 -5.41 7.30 -5.23
N PHE A 79 -5.94 6.41 -4.38
CA PHE A 79 -7.37 6.32 -4.09
C PHE A 79 -7.60 6.59 -2.61
N ASP A 80 -8.40 7.61 -2.31
CA ASP A 80 -8.88 7.89 -0.97
C ASP A 80 -10.30 7.34 -0.87
N ILE A 81 -10.48 6.35 0.00
CA ILE A 81 -11.75 5.65 0.22
C ILE A 81 -12.29 6.06 1.58
N THR A 82 -13.51 6.56 1.62
CA THR A 82 -14.20 6.94 2.87
C THR A 82 -15.57 6.26 2.97
N GLY A 83 -15.90 5.77 4.15
CA GLY A 83 -17.20 5.17 4.48
C GLY A 83 -17.75 5.82 5.75
N GLY A 84 -18.81 6.61 5.61
CA GLY A 84 -19.31 7.46 6.70
C GLY A 84 -18.23 8.41 7.21
N GLN A 85 -17.95 8.35 8.52
CA GLN A 85 -16.91 9.16 9.19
C GLN A 85 -15.50 8.52 9.16
N GLY A 86 -15.34 7.35 8.54
CA GLY A 86 -14.11 6.56 8.57
C GLY A 86 -13.52 6.22 7.21
N ARG A 87 -12.48 5.37 7.22
CA ARG A 87 -11.78 4.86 6.03
C ARG A 87 -12.31 3.51 5.54
N GLY A 88 -13.45 3.07 6.06
CA GLY A 88 -14.04 1.77 5.79
C GLY A 88 -15.35 1.56 6.53
N ILE A 89 -15.92 0.37 6.41
CA ILE A 89 -17.17 -0.03 7.07
C ILE A 89 -16.81 -0.84 8.30
N TYR A 90 -17.35 -0.46 9.46
CA TYR A 90 -17.16 -1.18 10.71
C TYR A 90 -18.47 -1.29 11.48
N LEU A 91 -19.13 -2.44 11.35
CA LEU A 91 -20.36 -2.77 12.07
C LEU A 91 -19.98 -3.50 13.36
N ARG A 92 -20.03 -2.79 14.49
CA ARG A 92 -19.62 -3.33 15.80
C ARG A 92 -20.80 -3.64 16.72
N ASN A 93 -21.79 -2.75 16.77
CA ASN A 93 -22.89 -2.84 17.72
C ASN A 93 -24.10 -3.53 17.08
N PHE A 94 -24.92 -4.17 17.91
CA PHE A 94 -26.14 -4.84 17.46
C PHE A 94 -27.08 -3.87 16.73
N ASP A 95 -27.18 -2.63 17.18
CA ASP A 95 -27.97 -1.58 16.52
C ASP A 95 -27.47 -1.28 15.10
N HIS A 96 -26.16 -1.38 14.85
CA HIS A 96 -25.60 -1.22 13.51
C HIS A 96 -25.94 -2.42 12.62
N VAL A 97 -26.09 -3.62 13.18
CA VAL A 97 -26.41 -4.87 12.46
C VAL A 97 -27.92 -5.00 12.21
N GLN A 98 -28.75 -4.58 13.17
CA GLN A 98 -30.20 -4.66 13.08
C GLN A 98 -30.78 -3.57 12.17
N THR A 99 -30.13 -2.40 12.10
CA THR A 99 -30.48 -1.31 11.19
C THR A 99 -29.86 -1.47 9.79
N SER A 100 -28.93 -2.40 9.56
CA SER A 100 -28.21 -2.57 8.29
C SER A 100 -28.95 -3.39 7.22
N SER A 101 -30.29 -3.31 7.21
CA SER A 101 -31.01 -3.33 5.94
C SER A 101 -30.90 -1.98 5.17
N GLY A 102 -30.20 -0.99 5.72
CA GLY A 102 -29.99 0.33 5.12
C GLY A 102 -28.72 0.46 4.26
N ASP A 103 -28.81 1.34 3.26
CA ASP A 103 -27.71 1.65 2.34
C ASP A 103 -26.49 2.28 3.05
N MET A 104 -25.29 1.76 2.78
CA MET A 104 -24.03 2.36 3.23
C MET A 104 -23.32 3.06 2.07
N ARG A 105 -23.12 4.38 2.19
CA ARG A 105 -22.42 5.15 1.17
C ARG A 105 -20.91 5.08 1.32
N LEU A 106 -20.24 4.59 0.28
CA LEU A 106 -18.80 4.70 0.10
C LEU A 106 -18.49 5.81 -0.90
N THR A 107 -17.48 6.63 -0.59
CA THR A 107 -16.96 7.64 -1.52
C THR A 107 -15.53 7.27 -1.89
N ILE A 108 -15.26 7.20 -3.19
CA ILE A 108 -13.92 6.95 -3.73
C ILE A 108 -13.47 8.20 -4.47
N LYS A 109 -12.37 8.80 -4.03
CA LYS A 109 -11.74 9.93 -4.71
C LYS A 109 -10.40 9.48 -5.29
N SER A 110 -10.21 9.65 -6.59
CA SER A 110 -8.92 9.43 -7.23
C SER A 110 -8.10 10.72 -7.24
N LYS A 111 -6.81 10.61 -6.91
CA LYS A 111 -5.84 11.69 -7.02
C LYS A 111 -4.69 11.25 -7.91
N TYR A 112 -4.42 12.01 -8.97
CA TYR A 112 -3.27 11.78 -9.83
C TYR A 112 -1.98 12.27 -9.14
N LEU A 113 -0.95 11.45 -9.15
CA LEU A 113 0.37 11.74 -8.62
C LEU A 113 1.29 12.13 -9.76
N ALA A 114 1.39 13.44 -10.03
CA ALA A 114 2.19 13.98 -11.12
C ALA A 114 3.72 13.83 -10.91
N LYS A 115 4.18 13.64 -9.67
CA LYS A 115 5.60 13.59 -9.33
C LYS A 115 6.07 12.16 -9.04
N SER A 116 6.96 11.65 -9.88
CA SER A 116 7.79 10.46 -9.62
C SER A 116 8.92 10.83 -8.63
N ILE A 117 9.27 9.94 -7.72
CA ILE A 117 10.30 10.19 -6.68
C ILE A 117 11.74 10.16 -7.26
N ASN A 118 11.94 9.80 -8.53
CA ASN A 118 13.27 9.75 -9.15
C ASN A 118 13.88 11.13 -9.50
N GLN A 119 13.78 12.11 -8.61
CA GLN A 119 14.71 13.24 -8.65
C GLN A 119 16.01 12.80 -7.94
N PRO A 120 17.18 12.92 -8.58
CA PRO A 120 18.45 12.62 -7.93
C PRO A 120 18.59 13.48 -6.66
N ILE A 121 19.00 12.86 -5.56
CA ILE A 121 19.43 13.60 -4.37
C ILE A 121 20.80 14.19 -4.76
N THR A 122 20.83 15.48 -5.10
CA THR A 122 22.10 16.19 -5.24
C THR A 122 22.69 16.32 -3.84
N TYR A 123 23.91 15.82 -3.66
CA TYR A 123 24.72 16.14 -2.50
C TYR A 123 25.51 17.39 -2.88
N ASP A 124 25.05 18.55 -2.41
CA ASP A 124 25.87 19.76 -2.37
C ASP A 124 26.82 19.69 -1.16
#